data_AF-A0A8C4X1N5-F1
#
_entry.id   AF-A0A8C4X1N5-F1
#
_cell.length_a   1.000
_cell.length_b   1.000
_cell.length_c   1.000
_cell.angle_alpha   90.00
_cell.angle_beta   90.00
_cell.angle_gamma   90.00
#
_symmetry.space_group_name_H-M   'P 1'
#
loop_
_entity.id
_entity.type
_entity.pdbx_description
1 polymer ?
#
loop_
_entity_poly.entity_id
_entity_poly.type
_entity_poly.pdbx_seq_one_letter_code
_entity_poly.pdbx_strand_id
1 'polypeptide(L)'
;MLAVLAVMYVFADRYSRRNSFKAFWITHKLYVVLYLLIILHGSMAMIQKPMFYLYFIVPALLYSGDALVSLSRKKVEICVYKAELLPSGVTHLQFKRPQNFCYKSGQWVRIACLNLSQNEYHPFTLTSAPHEDTLSVHIRAVGPWTMRLREAYSSRGGGGGGGGGGGGGGGGGGGGGGGGGGGGG
;
A
#
# COMPACT_ATOMS: atom_id res chain seq x y z
N MET A 1 32.24 0.15 -9.36
CA MET A 1 31.15 -0.19 -10.30
C MET A 1 30.80 -1.68 -10.24
N LEU A 2 31.74 -2.60 -10.48
CA LEU A 2 31.47 -4.05 -10.51
C LEU A 2 30.86 -4.60 -9.21
N ALA A 3 31.37 -4.18 -8.04
CA ALA A 3 30.79 -4.59 -6.75
C ALA A 3 29.32 -4.16 -6.60
N VAL A 4 28.98 -2.93 -7.03
CA VAL A 4 27.61 -2.41 -6.99
C VAL A 4 26.71 -3.21 -7.94
N LEU A 5 27.19 -3.50 -9.16
CA LEU A 5 26.47 -4.34 -10.12
C LEU A 5 26.24 -5.76 -9.58
N ALA A 6 27.23 -6.38 -8.96
CA ALA A 6 27.12 -7.72 -8.39
C ALA A 6 26.06 -7.77 -7.28
N VAL A 7 26.08 -6.80 -6.35
CA VAL A 7 25.07 -6.68 -5.29
C VAL A 7 23.67 -6.48 -5.90
N MET A 8 23.52 -5.56 -6.84
CA MET A 8 22.23 -5.33 -7.50
C MET A 8 21.72 -6.60 -8.19
N TYR A 9 22.58 -7.31 -8.91
CA TYR A 9 22.20 -8.51 -9.67
C TYR A 9 21.80 -9.69 -8.78
N VAL A 10 22.55 -9.98 -7.72
CA VAL A 10 22.25 -11.07 -6.78
C VAL A 10 20.89 -10.86 -6.10
N PHE A 11 20.56 -9.63 -5.71
CA PHE A 11 19.27 -9.32 -5.12
C PHE A 11 18.15 -9.09 -6.15
N ALA A 12 18.49 -8.89 -7.43
CA ALA A 12 17.54 -8.88 -8.55
C ALA A 12 17.05 -10.27 -8.93
N ASP A 13 17.85 -11.30 -8.62
CA ASP A 13 17.58 -12.66 -9.02
C ASP A 13 16.21 -13.15 -8.52
N ARG A 14 15.61 -14.05 -9.32
CA ARG A 14 14.27 -14.59 -9.05
C ARG A 14 14.18 -15.22 -7.66
N TYR A 15 15.24 -15.89 -7.22
CA TYR A 15 15.27 -16.51 -5.90
C TYR A 15 15.24 -15.47 -4.78
N SER A 16 16.16 -14.50 -4.82
CA SER A 16 16.28 -13.45 -3.80
C SER A 16 15.04 -12.55 -3.73
N ARG A 17 14.49 -12.16 -4.89
CA ARG A 17 13.27 -11.32 -4.95
C ARG A 17 12.04 -12.02 -4.40
N ARG A 18 11.93 -13.34 -4.56
CA ARG A 18 10.84 -14.14 -3.97
C ARG A 18 10.95 -14.25 -2.45
N ASN A 19 12.18 -14.32 -1.94
CA ASN A 19 12.43 -14.41 -0.50
C ASN A 19 12.30 -13.06 0.23
N SER A 20 12.83 -11.98 -0.36
CA SER A 20 12.80 -10.65 0.23
C SER A 20 12.66 -9.53 -0.81
N PHE A 21 11.42 -9.07 -1.00
CA PHE A 21 11.13 -7.92 -1.86
C PHE A 21 11.71 -6.60 -1.32
N LYS A 22 11.83 -6.47 0.01
CA LYS A 22 12.43 -5.30 0.65
C LYS A 22 13.93 -5.20 0.32
N ALA A 23 14.66 -6.31 0.42
CA ALA A 23 16.08 -6.33 0.09
C ALA A 23 16.31 -6.04 -1.40
N PHE A 24 15.48 -6.62 -2.28
CA PHE A 24 15.44 -6.27 -3.70
C PHE A 24 15.32 -4.75 -3.90
N TRP A 25 14.31 -4.11 -3.29
CA TRP A 25 14.11 -2.66 -3.47
C TRP A 25 15.25 -1.80 -2.95
N ILE A 26 15.79 -2.12 -1.77
CA ILE A 26 16.88 -1.35 -1.16
C ILE A 26 18.14 -1.42 -2.04
N THR A 27 18.51 -2.62 -2.44
CA THR A 27 19.71 -2.84 -3.29
C THR A 27 19.52 -2.27 -4.69
N HIS A 28 18.31 -2.32 -5.26
CA HIS A 28 18.06 -1.74 -6.58
C HIS A 28 18.21 -0.22 -6.59
N LYS A 29 17.90 0.48 -5.49
CA LYS A 29 18.12 1.94 -5.38
C LYS A 29 19.60 2.35 -5.52
N LEU A 30 20.53 1.40 -5.41
CA LEU A 30 21.94 1.63 -5.72
C LEU A 30 22.18 2.00 -7.19
N TYR A 31 21.17 1.92 -8.07
CA TYR A 31 21.24 2.44 -9.44
C TYR A 31 21.70 3.91 -9.48
N VAL A 32 21.34 4.73 -8.48
CA VAL A 32 21.77 6.14 -8.39
C VAL A 32 23.29 6.20 -8.21
N VAL A 33 23.83 5.43 -7.26
CA VAL A 33 25.27 5.31 -7.03
C VAL A 33 25.96 4.76 -8.26
N LEU A 34 25.36 3.76 -8.92
CA LEU A 34 25.90 3.18 -10.15
C LEU A 34 26.04 4.25 -11.26
N TYR A 35 25.00 5.05 -11.54
CA TYR A 35 25.08 6.10 -12.55
C TYR A 35 26.13 7.17 -12.20
N LEU A 36 26.25 7.57 -10.93
CA LEU A 36 27.30 8.48 -10.48
C LEU A 36 28.70 7.90 -10.73
N LEU A 37 28.90 6.62 -10.39
CA LEU A 37 30.17 5.93 -10.65
C LEU A 37 30.46 5.79 -12.15
N ILE A 38 29.46 5.62 -13.01
CA ILE A 38 29.67 5.58 -14.47
C ILE A 38 30.13 6.94 -15.00
N ILE A 39 29.49 8.03 -14.55
CA ILE A 39 29.87 9.39 -14.94
C ILE A 39 31.30 9.70 -14.49
N LEU A 40 31.65 9.37 -13.24
CA LEU A 40 33.01 9.53 -12.70
C LEU A 40 34.04 8.62 -13.38
N HIS A 41 33.66 7.40 -13.77
CA HIS A 41 34.57 6.47 -14.45
C HIS A 41 35.02 7.02 -15.81
N GLY A 42 34.11 7.62 -16.57
CA GLY A 42 34.44 8.22 -17.87
C GLY A 42 35.08 9.61 -17.81
N SER A 43 35.00 10.31 -16.67
CA SER A 43 35.38 11.73 -16.58
C SER A 43 36.87 12.00 -16.74
N MET A 44 37.73 11.02 -16.39
CA MET A 44 39.19 11.15 -16.52
C MET A 44 39.69 11.06 -17.96
N ALA A 45 38.81 10.75 -18.93
CA ALA A 45 39.12 10.73 -20.37
C ALA A 45 40.41 9.95 -20.75
N MET A 46 40.73 8.86 -20.03
CA MET A 46 42.02 8.16 -20.17
C MET A 46 42.31 7.63 -21.58
N ILE A 47 41.27 7.25 -22.33
CA ILE A 47 41.41 6.75 -23.71
C ILE A 47 40.66 7.67 -24.69
N GLN A 48 39.46 8.12 -24.34
CA GLN A 48 38.59 8.95 -25.17
C GLN A 48 37.82 9.94 -24.31
N LYS A 49 37.25 10.99 -24.93
CA LYS A 49 36.37 11.95 -24.26
C LYS A 49 35.13 11.23 -23.67
N PRO A 50 34.62 11.66 -22.52
CA PRO A 50 33.42 11.06 -21.92
C PRO A 50 32.22 11.26 -22.83
N MET A 51 31.62 10.19 -23.34
CA MET A 51 30.40 10.27 -24.18
C MET A 51 29.14 9.82 -23.45
N PHE A 52 29.27 9.15 -22.31
CA PHE A 52 28.13 8.54 -21.59
C PHE A 52 27.03 9.55 -21.24
N TYR A 53 27.39 10.80 -20.89
CA TYR A 53 26.41 11.82 -20.53
C TYR A 53 25.42 12.13 -21.66
N LEU A 54 25.86 12.04 -22.92
CA LEU A 54 25.00 12.27 -24.09
C LEU A 54 23.90 11.20 -24.18
N TYR A 55 24.24 9.95 -23.90
CA TYR A 55 23.30 8.84 -23.86
C TYR A 55 22.40 8.86 -22.60
N PHE A 56 22.88 9.49 -21.52
CA PHE A 56 22.18 9.52 -20.24
C PHE A 56 21.13 10.65 -20.15
N ILE A 57 21.41 11.83 -20.72
CA ILE A 57 20.55 13.03 -20.53
C ILE A 57 19.12 12.80 -21.01
N VAL A 58 18.91 12.30 -22.22
CA VAL A 58 17.54 12.14 -22.76
C VAL A 58 16.70 11.15 -21.94
N PRO A 59 17.16 9.92 -21.64
CA PRO A 59 16.45 9.02 -20.75
C PRO A 59 16.26 9.56 -19.33
N ALA A 60 17.26 10.27 -18.79
CA ALA A 60 17.17 10.86 -17.45
C ALA A 60 16.07 11.92 -17.39
N LEU A 61 16.00 12.81 -18.37
CA LEU A 61 14.94 13.83 -18.46
C LEU A 61 13.55 13.19 -18.60
N LEU A 62 13.41 12.16 -19.44
CA LEU A 62 12.14 11.43 -19.59
C LEU A 62 11.70 10.75 -18.29
N TYR A 63 12.63 10.07 -17.61
CA TYR A 63 12.36 9.43 -16.32
C TYR A 63 11.99 10.45 -15.24
N SER A 64 12.74 11.54 -15.13
CA SER A 64 12.44 12.63 -14.20
C SER A 64 11.08 13.27 -14.50
N GLY A 65 10.73 13.46 -15.77
CA GLY A 65 9.42 13.96 -16.18
C GLY A 65 8.28 13.03 -15.76
N ASP A 66 8.39 11.72 -16.04
CA ASP A 66 7.40 10.73 -15.60
C ASP A 66 7.29 10.65 -14.07
N ALA A 67 8.42 10.74 -13.36
CA ALA A 67 8.44 10.77 -11.90
C ALA A 67 7.74 12.02 -11.35
N LEU A 68 7.97 13.20 -11.94
CA LEU A 68 7.30 14.45 -11.56
C LEU A 68 5.80 14.38 -11.82
N VAL A 69 5.37 13.87 -12.99
CA VAL A 69 3.96 13.63 -13.31
C VAL A 69 3.34 12.62 -12.34
N SER A 70 4.08 11.56 -11.99
CA SER A 70 3.62 10.55 -11.04
C SER A 70 3.48 11.10 -9.61
N LEU A 71 4.36 12.03 -9.22
CA LEU A 71 4.31 12.71 -7.93
C LEU A 71 3.23 13.80 -7.88
N SER A 72 2.94 14.46 -9.01
CA SER A 72 1.91 15.51 -9.09
C SER A 72 0.49 14.94 -9.08
N ARG A 73 0.32 13.64 -9.37
CA ARG A 73 -0.98 12.97 -9.28
C ARG A 73 -1.50 13.00 -7.85
N LYS A 74 -2.65 13.65 -7.66
CA LYS A 74 -3.39 13.65 -6.39
C LYS A 74 -3.75 12.23 -5.99
N LYS A 75 -3.30 11.83 -4.80
CA LYS A 75 -3.67 10.57 -4.15
C LYS A 75 -4.87 10.84 -3.25
N VAL A 76 -5.94 10.07 -3.40
CA VAL A 76 -7.15 10.21 -2.59
C VAL A 76 -7.24 9.01 -1.67
N GLU A 77 -7.33 9.26 -0.37
CA GLU A 77 -7.64 8.24 0.62
C GLU A 77 -9.15 7.98 0.64
N ILE A 78 -9.55 6.72 0.61
CA ILE A 78 -10.95 6.31 0.49
C ILE A 78 -11.22 5.19 1.50
N CYS A 79 -12.33 5.33 2.25
CA CYS A 79 -12.81 4.28 3.14
C CYS A 79 -13.41 3.11 2.35
N VAL A 80 -13.08 1.89 2.76
CA VAL A 80 -13.72 0.66 2.28
C VAL A 80 -15.05 0.47 3.00
N TYR A 81 -16.13 0.36 2.23
CA TYR A 81 -17.48 0.11 2.74
C TYR A 81 -17.71 -1.36 3.02
N LYS A 82 -17.29 -2.22 2.09
CA LYS A 82 -17.55 -3.65 2.16
C LYS A 82 -16.32 -4.41 1.67
N ALA A 83 -15.98 -5.48 2.39
CA ALA A 83 -14.93 -6.41 2.01
C ALA A 83 -15.46 -7.83 2.13
N GLU A 84 -15.44 -8.58 1.04
CA GLU A 84 -15.90 -9.97 0.98
C GLU A 84 -14.78 -10.88 0.52
N LEU A 85 -14.62 -11.99 1.23
CA LEU A 85 -13.68 -13.04 0.88
C LEU A 85 -14.40 -14.07 0.01
N LEU A 86 -14.22 -13.96 -1.30
CA LEU A 86 -14.78 -14.90 -2.24
C LEU A 86 -13.93 -16.19 -2.31
N PRO A 87 -14.52 -17.30 -2.80
CA PRO A 87 -13.80 -18.53 -3.14
C PRO A 87 -12.64 -18.28 -4.12
N SER A 88 -11.78 -19.28 -4.28
CA SER A 88 -10.61 -19.22 -5.18
C SER A 88 -9.60 -18.11 -4.87
N GLY A 89 -9.55 -17.66 -3.61
CA GLY A 89 -8.57 -16.67 -3.15
C GLY A 89 -8.82 -15.25 -3.69
N VAL A 90 -10.08 -14.87 -3.93
CA VAL A 90 -10.43 -13.52 -4.44
C VAL A 90 -10.99 -12.66 -3.32
N THR A 91 -10.48 -11.45 -3.15
CA THR A 91 -11.00 -10.44 -2.23
C THR A 91 -11.78 -9.41 -3.03
N HIS A 92 -13.08 -9.31 -2.78
CA HIS A 92 -13.95 -8.28 -3.34
C HIS A 92 -13.96 -7.09 -2.39
N LEU A 93 -13.50 -5.93 -2.85
CA LEU A 93 -13.50 -4.69 -2.09
C LEU A 93 -14.41 -3.67 -2.76
N GLN A 94 -15.30 -3.07 -1.97
CA GLN A 94 -16.18 -1.99 -2.39
C GLN A 94 -15.88 -0.75 -1.54
N PHE A 95 -15.63 0.37 -2.20
CA PHE A 95 -15.23 1.63 -1.56
C PHE A 95 -15.98 2.83 -2.15
N LYS A 96 -15.98 3.94 -1.39
CA LYS A 96 -16.70 5.16 -1.78
C LYS A 96 -16.14 5.75 -3.07
N ARG A 97 -17.02 6.10 -4.01
CA ARG A 97 -16.61 6.87 -5.18
C ARG A 97 -16.22 8.30 -4.76
N PRO A 98 -15.00 8.78 -5.06
CA PRO A 98 -14.63 10.16 -4.79
C PRO A 98 -15.49 11.15 -5.57
N GLN A 99 -15.68 12.35 -5.02
CA GLN A 99 -16.34 13.44 -5.75
C GLN A 99 -15.59 13.73 -7.05
N ASN A 100 -16.32 13.89 -8.16
CA ASN A 100 -15.79 14.11 -9.51
C ASN A 100 -14.92 12.97 -10.07
N PHE A 101 -15.06 11.74 -9.53
CA PHE A 101 -14.40 10.57 -10.11
C PHE A 101 -15.22 10.04 -11.29
N CYS A 102 -14.78 10.29 -12.52
CA CYS A 102 -15.38 9.76 -13.74
C CYS A 102 -14.43 8.75 -14.40
N TYR A 103 -14.95 7.60 -14.80
CA TYR A 103 -14.18 6.54 -15.47
C TYR A 103 -15.01 5.84 -16.53
N LYS A 104 -14.35 5.12 -17.44
CA LYS A 104 -14.97 4.27 -18.46
C LYS A 104 -14.78 2.80 -18.10
N SER A 105 -15.69 1.95 -18.55
CA SER A 105 -15.60 0.50 -18.36
C SER A 105 -14.26 -0.05 -18.84
N GLY A 106 -13.65 -0.93 -18.05
CA GLY A 106 -12.34 -1.51 -18.34
C GLY A 106 -11.14 -0.67 -17.88
N GLN A 107 -11.34 0.55 -17.39
CA GLN A 107 -10.25 1.31 -16.75
C GLN A 107 -9.85 0.70 -15.41
N TRP A 108 -8.62 1.00 -14.99
CA TRP A 108 -8.01 0.50 -13.76
C TRP A 108 -7.56 1.65 -12.87
N VAL A 109 -7.43 1.35 -11.59
CA VAL A 109 -6.99 2.28 -10.54
C VAL A 109 -5.77 1.72 -9.82
N ARG A 110 -4.99 2.60 -9.20
CA ARG A 110 -3.87 2.21 -8.34
C ARG A 110 -4.32 2.29 -6.88
N ILE A 111 -4.21 1.19 -6.16
CA ILE A 111 -4.61 1.10 -4.76
C ILE A 111 -3.37 0.81 -3.90
N ALA A 112 -3.27 1.52 -2.78
CA ALA A 112 -2.35 1.22 -1.68
C ALA A 112 -3.17 0.98 -0.41
N CYS A 113 -2.70 0.09 0.46
CA CYS A 113 -3.33 -0.18 1.74
C CYS A 113 -2.46 0.42 2.86
N LEU A 114 -2.98 1.42 3.58
CA LEU A 114 -2.22 2.14 4.60
C LEU A 114 -1.76 1.23 5.75
N ASN A 115 -2.54 0.18 6.06
CA ASN A 115 -2.22 -0.79 7.11
C ASN A 115 -1.07 -1.75 6.73
N LEU A 116 -0.71 -1.85 5.45
CA LEU A 116 0.35 -2.74 4.97
C LEU A 116 1.58 -1.95 4.51
N SER A 117 1.36 -1.01 3.60
CA SER A 117 2.41 -0.30 2.89
C SER A 117 1.84 0.95 2.21
N GLN A 118 2.06 2.11 2.81
CA GLN A 118 1.54 3.39 2.28
C GLN A 118 2.08 3.76 0.89
N ASN A 119 3.27 3.25 0.54
CA ASN A 119 3.97 3.57 -0.71
C ASN A 119 3.99 2.45 -1.76
N GLU A 120 3.27 1.33 -1.52
CA GLU A 120 3.16 0.24 -2.51
C GLU A 120 1.80 0.31 -3.20
N TYR A 121 1.81 0.74 -4.48
CA TYR A 121 0.59 0.95 -5.28
C TYR A 121 0.45 -0.10 -6.36
N HIS A 122 -0.62 -0.88 -6.30
CA HIS A 122 -0.92 -1.96 -7.25
C HIS A 122 -2.09 -1.58 -8.17
N PRO A 123 -1.99 -1.88 -9.47
CA PRO A 123 -3.06 -1.62 -10.42
C PRO A 123 -4.15 -2.70 -10.34
N PHE A 124 -5.42 -2.29 -10.30
CA PHE A 124 -6.58 -3.17 -10.37
C PHE A 124 -7.66 -2.59 -11.27
N THR A 125 -8.23 -3.43 -12.12
CA THR A 125 -9.37 -3.06 -12.97
C THR A 125 -10.61 -2.82 -12.11
N LEU A 126 -11.33 -1.73 -12.41
CA LEU A 126 -12.62 -1.46 -11.79
C LEU A 126 -13.64 -2.46 -12.31
N THR A 127 -14.30 -3.18 -11.40
CA THR A 127 -15.33 -4.17 -11.73
C THR A 127 -16.76 -3.63 -11.61
N SER A 128 -16.93 -2.46 -10.99
CA SER A 128 -18.20 -1.72 -10.93
C SER A 128 -18.48 -0.98 -12.23
N ALA A 129 -19.75 -0.76 -12.55
CA ALA A 129 -20.14 0.02 -13.73
C ALA A 129 -19.98 1.54 -13.49
N PRO A 130 -19.65 2.34 -14.53
CA PRO A 130 -19.44 3.79 -14.41
C PRO A 130 -20.61 4.61 -13.85
N HIS A 131 -21.82 4.06 -13.84
CA HIS A 131 -23.03 4.69 -13.32
C HIS A 131 -23.33 4.33 -11.86
N GLU A 132 -22.53 3.45 -11.24
CA GLU A 132 -22.67 3.11 -9.82
C GLU A 132 -22.05 4.18 -8.91
N ASP A 133 -22.64 4.34 -7.72
CA ASP A 133 -22.16 5.28 -6.69
C ASP A 133 -20.97 4.74 -5.88
N THR A 134 -20.64 3.47 -6.08
CA THR A 134 -19.52 2.79 -5.42
C THR A 134 -18.52 2.28 -6.44
N LEU A 135 -17.27 2.15 -6.03
CA LEU A 135 -16.23 1.53 -6.83
C LEU A 135 -15.93 0.15 -6.26
N SER A 136 -15.83 -0.84 -7.13
CA SER A 136 -15.46 -2.21 -6.74
C SER A 136 -14.24 -2.74 -7.48
N VAL A 137 -13.47 -3.58 -6.81
CA VAL A 137 -12.35 -4.32 -7.38
C VAL A 137 -12.34 -5.76 -6.88
N HIS A 138 -11.88 -6.67 -7.75
CA HIS A 138 -11.67 -8.08 -7.43
C HIS A 138 -10.18 -8.40 -7.46
N ILE A 139 -9.62 -8.67 -6.29
CA ILE A 139 -8.17 -8.85 -6.12
C ILE A 139 -7.88 -10.32 -5.85
N ARG A 140 -7.17 -10.97 -6.77
CA ARG A 140 -6.68 -12.35 -6.58
C ARG A 140 -5.45 -12.36 -5.66
N ALA A 141 -5.43 -13.26 -4.69
CA ALA A 141 -4.34 -13.44 -3.75
C ALA A 141 -3.22 -14.28 -4.40
N VAL A 142 -2.36 -13.63 -5.19
CA VAL A 142 -1.31 -14.29 -6.00
C VAL A 142 0.12 -13.93 -5.59
N GLY A 143 0.30 -12.80 -4.89
CA GLY A 143 1.60 -12.32 -4.44
C GLY A 143 1.58 -11.86 -2.97
N PRO A 144 2.76 -11.58 -2.39
CA PRO A 144 2.90 -11.25 -0.98
C PRO A 144 1.99 -10.10 -0.52
N TRP A 145 1.88 -9.04 -1.33
CA TRP A 145 1.02 -7.90 -1.02
C TRP A 145 -0.47 -8.26 -1.05
N THR A 146 -0.93 -8.95 -2.10
CA THR A 146 -2.34 -9.34 -2.25
C THR A 146 -2.79 -10.39 -1.22
N MET A 147 -1.88 -11.28 -0.80
CA MET A 147 -2.14 -12.26 0.27
C MET A 147 -2.31 -11.55 1.61
N ARG A 148 -1.38 -10.64 1.95
CA ARG A 148 -1.49 -9.81 3.17
C ARG A 148 -2.72 -8.91 3.18
N LEU A 149 -3.10 -8.37 2.02
CA LEU A 149 -4.35 -7.60 1.89
C LEU A 149 -5.56 -8.47 2.24
N ARG A 150 -5.62 -9.70 1.71
CA ARG A 150 -6.68 -10.65 2.03
C ARG A 150 -6.72 -10.92 3.54
N GLU A 151 -5.59 -11.28 4.15
CA GLU A 151 -5.47 -11.55 5.58
C GLU A 151 -5.94 -10.37 6.45
N ALA A 152 -5.58 -9.13 6.07
CA ALA A 152 -5.97 -7.92 6.78
C ALA A 152 -7.49 -7.68 6.78
N TYR A 153 -8.21 -8.15 5.75
CA TYR A 153 -9.67 -8.10 5.70
C TYR A 153 -10.34 -9.38 6.24
N SER A 154 -9.61 -10.50 6.33
CA SER A 154 -10.09 -11.72 6.99
C SER A 154 -10.31 -11.56 8.49
N SER A 155 -9.39 -10.88 9.17
CA SER A 155 -9.46 -10.70 10.64
C SER A 155 -10.60 -9.79 11.11
N ARG A 156 -11.19 -9.00 10.19
CA ARG A 156 -12.38 -8.17 10.44
C ARG A 156 -13.70 -8.84 10.03
N GLY A 157 -13.66 -9.99 9.34
CA GLY A 157 -14.82 -10.62 8.69
C GLY A 157 -15.51 -11.73 9.49
N GLY A 158 -15.14 -11.95 10.76
CA GLY A 158 -15.65 -13.05 11.59
C GLY A 158 -16.59 -12.64 12.73
N GLY A 159 -17.36 -11.56 12.60
CA GLY A 159 -18.22 -11.09 13.69
C GLY A 159 -19.42 -10.30 13.22
N GLY A 160 -20.47 -11.00 12.80
CA GLY A 160 -21.83 -10.46 12.83
C GLY A 160 -22.52 -10.89 14.13
N GLY A 161 -22.96 -9.91 14.94
CA GLY A 161 -24.02 -10.10 15.93
C GLY A 161 -23.65 -9.95 17.41
N GLY A 162 -24.24 -8.93 18.07
CA GLY A 162 -24.70 -9.02 19.46
C GLY A 162 -23.83 -8.43 20.56
N GLY A 163 -24.28 -7.32 21.15
CA GLY A 163 -23.73 -6.75 22.38
C GLY A 163 -24.46 -5.49 22.80
N GLY A 164 -25.75 -5.63 23.15
CA GLY A 164 -26.52 -4.58 23.84
C GLY A 164 -26.15 -4.49 25.32
N GLY A 165 -26.48 -3.34 25.91
CA GLY A 165 -26.33 -3.00 27.33
C GLY A 165 -25.57 -1.67 27.47
N GLY A 166 -26.15 -0.53 27.78
CA GLY A 166 -27.25 -0.26 28.70
C GLY A 166 -26.69 0.33 30.00
N GLY A 167 -26.96 1.61 30.25
CA GLY A 167 -26.62 2.34 31.48
C GLY A 167 -26.26 3.80 31.12
N GLY A 168 -27.19 4.75 31.09
CA GLY A 168 -27.97 5.25 32.25
C GLY A 168 -27.04 6.18 33.04
N GLY A 169 -27.11 7.51 32.94
CA GLY A 169 -28.31 8.35 32.99
C GLY A 169 -28.58 8.76 34.45
N GLY A 170 -27.87 9.79 34.92
CA GLY A 170 -28.29 10.83 35.88
C GLY A 170 -29.02 10.47 37.19
N GLY A 171 -28.48 11.00 38.30
CA GLY A 171 -29.29 11.81 39.22
C GLY A 171 -29.67 11.21 40.58
N GLY A 172 -29.09 11.78 41.64
CA GLY A 172 -29.84 12.37 42.75
C GLY A 172 -30.37 11.48 43.89
N GLY A 173 -29.81 11.67 45.09
CA GLY A 173 -30.58 12.13 46.25
C GLY A 173 -31.09 11.12 47.29
N GLY A 174 -30.77 11.39 48.56
CA GLY A 174 -31.47 10.93 49.78
C GLY A 174 -31.16 9.48 50.18
N GLY A 175 -30.83 9.11 51.42
CA GLY A 175 -31.09 9.71 52.70
C GLY A 175 -31.76 8.65 53.60
N GLY A 176 -31.23 8.40 54.80
CA GLY A 176 -31.98 7.78 55.89
C GLY A 176 -31.56 6.36 56.32
N GLY A 177 -30.85 6.31 57.46
CA GLY A 177 -31.40 5.66 58.67
C GLY A 177 -31.14 4.17 58.90
N GLY A 178 -30.41 3.89 59.99
CA GLY A 178 -30.93 3.02 61.05
C GLY A 178 -30.29 1.64 61.25
N GLY A 179 -29.48 1.54 62.31
CA GLY A 179 -29.84 0.67 63.45
C GLY A 179 -29.21 -0.73 63.55
N GLY A 180 -28.41 -0.92 64.62
CA GLY A 180 -28.28 -2.16 65.42
C GLY A 180 -27.53 -3.32 64.76
N GLY A 181 -26.66 -4.09 65.41
CA GLY A 181 -26.35 -4.27 66.82
C GLY A 181 -25.78 -5.69 67.02
N GLY A 182 -24.91 -5.86 68.03
CA GLY A 182 -24.46 -7.16 68.58
C GLY A 182 -23.32 -7.83 67.79
N GLY A 183 -22.27 -8.38 68.40
CA GLY A 183 -22.03 -8.78 69.78
C GLY A 183 -21.44 -10.20 69.81
N GLY A 184 -20.39 -10.40 70.60
CA GLY A 184 -19.78 -11.70 70.96
C GLY A 184 -18.62 -12.10 70.04
N GLY A 185 -17.44 -12.47 70.54
CA GLY A 185 -16.94 -12.69 71.88
C GLY A 185 -15.45 -13.05 71.77
#